data_AF-A0A0Q9K8S4-F1
#
_entry.id   AF-A0A0Q9K8S4-F1
#
_cell.length_a   1.000
_cell.length_b   1.000
_cell.length_c   1.000
_cell.angle_alpha   90.00
_cell.angle_beta   90.00
_cell.angle_gamma   90.00
#
_symmetry.space_group_name_H-M   'P 1'
#
loop_
_entity.id
_entity.type
_entity.pdbx_description
1 polymer ?
#
loop_
_entity_poly.entity_id
_entity_poly.type
_entity_poly.pdbx_seq_one_letter_code
_entity_poly.pdbx_strand_id
1 'polypeptide(L)'
;MTDFEKTRELWADWIEDACAAVGVDAESVDVVTIHAMTKKIAHGFERPMAPVGAYILGVAVGHLQEQGRPVDIDSMQQAIEATITEREEQA
;
A
#
# COMPACT_ATOMS: atom_id res chain seq x y z
N MET A 1 -11.47 5.89 25.53
CA MET A 1 -11.24 5.43 24.17
C MET A 1 -12.14 6.20 23.22
N THR A 2 -11.54 6.97 22.32
CA THR A 2 -12.22 7.73 21.27
C THR A 2 -12.78 6.78 20.20
N ASP A 3 -13.72 7.26 19.39
CA ASP A 3 -14.26 6.46 18.28
C ASP A 3 -13.18 6.14 17.22
N PHE A 4 -12.18 7.01 17.07
CA PHE A 4 -11.03 6.76 16.21
C PHE A 4 -10.12 5.64 16.74
N GLU A 5 -9.85 5.62 18.05
CA GLU A 5 -9.07 4.54 18.69
C GLU A 5 -9.76 3.19 18.54
N LYS A 6 -11.07 3.12 18.80
CA LYS A 6 -11.89 1.91 18.58
C LYS A 6 -11.82 1.42 17.13
N THR A 7 -11.85 2.36 16.18
CA THR A 7 -11.78 2.03 14.75
C THR A 7 -10.41 1.44 14.39
N ARG A 8 -9.32 2.00 14.94
CA ARG A 8 -7.96 1.49 14.70
C ARG A 8 -7.74 0.11 15.31
N GLU A 9 -8.28 -0.15 16.50
CA GLU A 9 -8.24 -1.49 17.11
C GLU A 9 -8.99 -2.50 16.24
N LEU A 10 -10.22 -2.19 15.80
CA LEU A 10 -10.98 -3.05 14.90
C LEU A 10 -10.23 -3.36 13.60
N TRP A 11 -9.51 -2.37 13.04
CA TRP A 11 -8.69 -2.59 11.85
C TRP A 11 -7.48 -3.47 12.14
N ALA A 12 -6.81 -3.28 13.26
CA ALA A 12 -5.66 -4.09 13.66
C ALA A 12 -6.06 -5.56 13.83
N ASP A 13 -7.14 -5.84 14.57
CA ASP A 13 -7.67 -7.19 14.77
C ASP A 13 -7.96 -7.87 13.42
N TRP A 14 -8.63 -7.15 12.51
CA TRP A 14 -8.94 -7.69 11.19
C TRP A 14 -7.68 -7.94 10.34
N ILE A 15 -6.67 -7.07 10.42
CA ILE A 15 -5.39 -7.24 9.71
C ILE A 15 -4.67 -8.49 10.21
N GLU A 16 -4.62 -8.69 11.54
CA GLU A 16 -4.01 -9.88 12.14
C GLU A 16 -4.69 -11.17 11.63
N ASP A 17 -6.01 -11.25 11.71
CA ASP A 17 -6.78 -12.40 11.24
C ASP A 17 -6.60 -12.65 9.73
N ALA A 18 -6.66 -11.58 8.92
CA ALA A 18 -6.51 -11.67 7.47
C ALA A 18 -5.09 -12.12 7.07
N CYS A 19 -4.06 -11.58 7.71
CA CYS A 19 -2.66 -11.95 7.47
C CYS A 19 -2.41 -13.41 7.87
N ALA A 20 -2.91 -13.84 9.03
CA ALA A 20 -2.81 -15.22 9.47
C ALA A 20 -3.45 -16.20 8.48
N ALA A 21 -4.59 -15.84 7.88
CA ALA A 21 -5.28 -16.69 6.90
C ALA A 21 -4.49 -16.93 5.60
N VAL A 22 -3.57 -16.03 5.23
CA VAL A 22 -2.77 -16.12 4.01
C VAL A 22 -1.27 -16.34 4.26
N GLY A 23 -0.86 -16.49 5.53
CA GLY A 23 0.53 -16.71 5.91
C GLY A 23 1.44 -15.48 5.72
N VAL A 24 0.88 -14.28 5.91
CA VAL A 24 1.62 -13.01 5.87
C VAL A 24 1.91 -12.56 7.31
N ASP A 25 3.06 -11.94 7.53
CA ASP A 25 3.38 -11.28 8.79
C ASP A 25 2.60 -9.97 8.91
N ALA A 26 1.76 -9.84 9.95
CA ALA A 26 0.95 -8.64 10.17
C ALA A 26 1.81 -7.38 10.39
N GLU A 27 3.03 -7.52 10.94
CA GLU A 27 3.94 -6.39 11.13
C GLU A 27 4.47 -5.83 9.79
N SER A 28 4.38 -6.60 8.70
CA SER A 28 4.74 -6.15 7.36
C SER A 28 3.69 -5.25 6.68
N VAL A 29 2.49 -5.12 7.27
CA VAL A 29 1.38 -4.35 6.70
C VAL A 29 1.39 -2.91 7.25
N ASP A 30 2.12 -2.02 6.58
CA ASP A 30 2.09 -0.58 6.90
C ASP A 30 0.84 0.10 6.33
N VAL A 31 -0.23 0.09 7.12
CA VAL A 31 -1.53 0.70 6.79
C VAL A 31 -1.42 2.19 6.46
N VAL A 32 -0.58 2.93 7.19
CA VAL A 32 -0.46 4.39 7.02
C VAL A 32 0.13 4.70 5.66
N THR A 33 1.21 4.01 5.32
CA THR A 33 1.94 4.18 4.07
C THR A 33 1.14 3.68 2.86
N ILE A 34 0.42 2.57 2.99
CA ILE A 34 -0.51 2.08 1.97
C ILE A 34 -1.66 3.08 1.73
N HIS A 35 -2.30 3.60 2.78
CA HIS A 35 -3.37 4.59 2.65
C HIS A 35 -2.87 5.92 2.06
N ALA A 36 -1.65 6.35 2.38
CA ALA A 36 -1.07 7.58 1.84
C ALA A 36 -0.87 7.48 0.31
N MET A 37 -0.28 6.38 -0.17
CA MET A 37 -0.08 6.15 -1.61
C MET A 37 -1.42 6.02 -2.33
N THR A 38 -2.31 5.16 -1.85
CA THR A 38 -3.63 4.94 -2.49
C THR A 38 -4.46 6.23 -2.55
N LYS A 39 -4.35 7.10 -1.53
CA LYS A 39 -4.92 8.45 -1.55
C LYS A 39 -4.36 9.28 -2.71
N LYS A 40 -3.05 9.33 -2.91
CA LYS A 40 -2.45 10.11 -4.01
C LYS A 40 -2.89 9.58 -5.37
N ILE A 41 -2.88 8.26 -5.57
CA ILE A 41 -3.35 7.62 -6.81
C ILE A 41 -4.81 7.99 -7.10
N ALA A 42 -5.68 7.91 -6.08
CA ALA A 42 -7.09 8.19 -6.23
C ALA A 42 -7.40 9.65 -6.58
N HIS A 43 -6.58 10.60 -6.11
CA HIS A 43 -6.79 12.03 -6.35
C HIS A 43 -6.04 12.56 -7.58
N GLY A 44 -4.88 12.00 -7.92
CA GLY A 44 -4.03 12.46 -9.03
C GLY A 44 -4.17 11.67 -10.33
N PHE A 45 -4.85 10.52 -10.34
CA PHE A 45 -5.10 9.78 -11.57
C PHE A 45 -6.57 9.36 -11.68
N GLU A 46 -6.92 8.23 -11.09
CA GLU A 46 -8.27 7.67 -11.16
C GLU A 46 -8.55 6.85 -9.91
N ARG A 47 -9.69 7.10 -9.26
CA ARG A 47 -10.08 6.42 -8.00
C ARG A 47 -10.04 4.89 -8.10
N PRO A 48 -10.49 4.24 -9.20
CA PRO A 48 -10.39 2.80 -9.36
C PRO A 48 -8.95 2.25 -9.37
N MET A 49 -7.93 3.09 -9.63
CA MET A 49 -6.53 2.65 -9.71
C MET A 49 -5.83 2.58 -8.35
N ALA A 50 -6.41 3.15 -7.30
CA ALA A 50 -5.89 3.04 -5.94
C ALA A 50 -5.65 1.58 -5.49
N PRO A 51 -6.65 0.66 -5.54
CA PRO A 51 -6.40 -0.74 -5.20
C PRO A 51 -5.44 -1.43 -6.18
N VAL A 52 -5.41 -1.03 -7.45
CA VAL A 52 -4.47 -1.59 -8.44
C VAL A 52 -3.03 -1.23 -8.07
N GLY A 53 -2.76 0.02 -7.69
CA GLY A 53 -1.45 0.47 -7.24
C GLY A 53 -0.99 -0.22 -5.97
N ALA A 54 -1.88 -0.42 -4.99
CA ALA A 54 -1.57 -1.19 -3.78
C ALA A 54 -1.20 -2.64 -4.10
N TYR A 55 -1.92 -3.29 -5.02
CA TYR A 55 -1.60 -4.65 -5.45
C TYR A 55 -0.25 -4.72 -6.19
N ILE A 56 0.02 -3.79 -7.11
CA ILE A 56 1.30 -3.71 -7.82
C ILE A 56 2.47 -3.57 -6.85
N LEU A 57 2.35 -2.68 -5.85
CA LEU A 57 3.38 -2.51 -4.82
C LEU A 57 3.63 -3.82 -4.07
N GLY A 58 2.58 -4.50 -3.62
CA GLY A 58 2.69 -5.77 -2.91
C GLY A 58 3.36 -6.88 -3.73
N VAL A 59 2.99 -7.02 -5.01
CA VAL A 59 3.61 -7.99 -5.94
C VAL A 59 5.09 -7.67 -6.14
N ALA A 60 5.45 -6.39 -6.30
CA ALA A 60 6.83 -5.97 -6.47
C ALA A 60 7.68 -6.23 -5.22
N VAL A 61 7.13 -5.98 -4.02
CA VAL A 61 7.79 -6.29 -2.74
C VAL A 61 8.08 -7.78 -2.65
N GLY A 62 7.08 -8.62 -2.90
CA GLY A 62 7.25 -10.09 -2.88
C GLY A 62 8.32 -10.57 -3.85
N HIS A 63 8.35 -10.02 -5.08
CA HIS A 63 9.39 -10.37 -6.06
C HIS A 63 10.81 -9.96 -5.63
N LEU A 64 10.98 -8.78 -5.01
CA LEU A 64 12.29 -8.35 -4.53
C LEU A 64 12.77 -9.21 -3.36
N GLN A 65 11.87 -9.56 -2.43
CA GLN A 65 12.18 -10.44 -1.31
C GLN A 65 12.59 -11.83 -1.78
N GLU A 66 11.85 -12.42 -2.73
CA GLU A 66 12.19 -13.71 -3.34
C GLU A 66 13.59 -13.70 -3.98
N GLN A 67 13.98 -12.57 -4.59
CA GLN A 67 15.30 -12.38 -5.18
C GLN A 67 16.41 -12.07 -4.16
N GLY A 68 16.08 -11.99 -2.85
CA GLY A 68 17.02 -11.58 -1.81
C GLY A 68 17.49 -10.12 -1.96
N ARG A 69 16.72 -9.30 -2.68
CA ARG A 69 17.05 -7.88 -2.89
C ARG A 69 16.48 -7.04 -1.75
N PRO A 70 17.17 -5.94 -1.36
CA PRO A 70 16.62 -4.98 -0.43
C PRO A 70 15.27 -4.43 -0.93
N VAL A 71 14.30 -4.39 -0.03
CA VAL A 71 13.01 -3.72 -0.25
C VAL A 71 13.10 -2.31 0.32
N ASP A 72 12.89 -1.33 -0.53
CA ASP A 72 12.72 0.07 -0.15
C ASP A 72 11.32 0.50 -0.59
N ILE A 73 10.35 0.35 0.32
CA ILE A 73 8.93 0.62 0.05
C ILE A 73 8.74 2.07 -0.38
N ASP A 74 9.39 3.03 0.29
CA ASP A 74 9.25 4.45 0.00
C ASP A 74 9.71 4.77 -1.43
N SER A 75 10.86 4.26 -1.86
CA SER A 75 11.36 4.43 -3.22
C SER A 75 10.44 3.79 -4.26
N MET A 76 9.88 2.61 -3.96
CA MET A 76 8.95 1.91 -4.85
C MET A 76 7.62 2.66 -4.99
N GLN A 77 7.11 3.22 -3.90
CA GLN A 77 5.92 4.06 -3.93
C GLN A 77 6.14 5.32 -4.75
N GLN A 78 7.26 6.03 -4.53
CA GLN A 78 7.62 7.22 -5.31
C GLN A 78 7.71 6.90 -6.81
N ALA A 79 8.29 5.75 -7.17
CA ALA A 79 8.35 5.30 -8.55
C ALA A 79 6.96 5.06 -9.16
N ILE A 80 6.03 4.45 -8.41
CA ILE A 80 4.63 4.26 -8.85
C ILE A 80 3.92 5.62 -8.98
N GLU A 81 4.04 6.49 -7.98
CA GLU A 81 3.41 7.81 -7.97
C GLU A 81 3.91 8.72 -9.10
N ALA A 82 5.21 8.67 -9.45
CA ALA A 82 5.78 9.44 -10.55
C ALA A 82 5.10 9.13 -11.91
N THR A 83 4.64 7.88 -12.11
CA THR A 83 3.94 7.49 -13.36
C THR A 83 2.57 8.16 -13.53
N ILE A 84 2.04 8.77 -12.47
CA ILE A 84 0.79 9.53 -12.49
C ILE A 84 1.05 10.95 -12.96
N THR A 85 2.00 11.64 -12.30
CA THR A 85 2.35 13.04 -12.61
C THR A 85 2.80 13.20 -14.06
N GLU A 86 3.59 12.24 -14.58
CA GLU A 86 4.04 12.25 -15.97
C GLU A 86 2.89 12.18 -17.00
N ARG A 87 1.71 11.68 -16.59
CA ARG A 87 0.53 11.59 -17.47
C ARG A 87 -0.31 12.86 -17.46
N GLU A 88 -0.32 13.59 -16.34
CA GLU A 88 -0.96 14.92 -16.28
C GLU A 88 -0.20 15.94 -17.13
N GLU A 89 1.14 15.85 -17.21
CA GLU A 89 1.97 16.75 -18.02
C GLU A 89 1.91 16.46 -19.53
N GLN A 90 1.43 15.28 -19.93
CA GLN A 90 1.31 14.85 -21.33
C GLN A 90 -0.11 15.00 -21.92
N ALA A 91 -1.08 15.43 -21.11
CA ALA A 91 -2.47 15.65 -21.49
C ALA A 91 -2.74 17.11 -21.87
#